data_AF-A0A5E4L3G0-F1
#
_entry.id   AF-A0A5E4L3G0-F1
#
_cell.length_a   1.000
_cell.length_b   1.000
_cell.length_c   1.000
_cell.angle_alpha   90.00
_cell.angle_beta   90.00
_cell.angle_gamma   90.00
#
_symmetry.space_group_name_H-M   'P 1'
#
loop_
_entity.id
_entity.type
_entity.pdbx_description
1 polymer ?
#
loop_
_entity_poly.entity_id
_entity_poly.type
_entity_poly.pdbx_seq_one_letter_code
_entity_poly.pdbx_strand_id
1 'polypeptide(L)'
;MEVKHKKLGISIIGEKMTPEFSFIEKFAEYLERLPNDIRLTVSEAVSFKNLTLAVELYKNNIITLGKFAELIGLPVHDSARILESIGIKPELGANTKKELDEEIEIAKSLV
;
A
#
# COMPACT_ATOMS: atom_id res chain seq x y z
N MET A 1 -5.69 32.10 -3.52
CA MET A 1 -4.74 31.06 -3.08
C MET A 1 -4.70 30.00 -4.17
N GLU A 2 -3.72 30.04 -5.06
CA GLU A 2 -3.52 28.99 -6.06
C GLU A 2 -2.80 27.81 -5.42
N VAL A 3 -3.48 26.66 -5.38
CA VAL A 3 -2.88 25.39 -4.97
C VAL A 3 -2.05 24.88 -6.15
N LYS A 4 -0.72 25.01 -6.05
CA LYS A 4 0.21 24.42 -7.02
C LYS A 4 0.18 22.90 -6.88
N HIS A 5 -0.65 22.23 -7.69
CA HIS A 5 -0.58 20.79 -7.86
C HIS A 5 0.77 20.44 -8.50
N LYS A 6 1.65 19.81 -7.71
CA LYS A 6 2.90 19.22 -8.17
C LYS A 6 2.53 18.09 -9.12
N LYS A 7 2.62 18.39 -10.43
CA LYS A 7 2.36 17.48 -11.55
C LYS A 7 3.18 16.21 -11.34
N LEU A 8 2.53 15.10 -10.97
CA LEU A 8 3.13 13.76 -11.06
C LEU A 8 3.41 13.53 -12.54
N GLY A 9 4.67 13.70 -12.92
CA GLY A 9 5.13 13.59 -14.29
C GLY A 9 4.99 12.15 -14.75
N ILE A 10 3.96 11.87 -15.54
CA ILE A 10 3.91 10.69 -16.39
C ILE A 10 3.75 11.22 -17.81
N SER A 11 4.87 11.33 -18.52
CA SER A 11 4.91 11.53 -19.97
C SER A 11 5.61 10.33 -20.56
N ILE A 12 4.85 9.47 -21.23
CA ILE A 12 5.39 8.51 -22.18
C ILE A 12 4.45 8.52 -23.39
N ILE A 13 4.88 9.28 -24.40
CA ILE A 13 4.71 9.05 -25.85
C ILE A 13 3.43 8.28 -26.27
N GLY A 14 2.48 9.00 -26.87
CA GLY A 14 1.67 8.47 -27.97
C GLY A 14 0.21 8.07 -27.70
N GLU A 15 -0.13 7.43 -26.59
CA GLU A 15 -1.51 6.99 -26.32
C GLU A 15 -1.98 7.51 -24.96
N LYS A 16 -3.21 8.06 -24.91
CA LYS A 16 -3.85 8.49 -23.66
C LYS A 16 -4.18 7.25 -22.83
N MET A 17 -3.20 6.71 -22.11
CA MET A 17 -3.43 5.74 -21.05
C MET A 17 -4.41 6.35 -20.05
N THR A 18 -5.57 5.72 -19.91
CA THR A 18 -6.50 6.07 -18.84
C THR A 18 -5.85 5.71 -17.51
N PRO A 19 -6.12 6.45 -16.41
CA PRO A 19 -5.55 6.13 -15.11
C PRO A 19 -5.75 4.66 -14.72
N GLU A 20 -6.90 4.09 -15.05
CA GLU A 20 -7.23 2.69 -14.77
C GLU A 20 -6.28 1.69 -15.44
N PHE A 21 -5.84 1.95 -16.66
CA PHE A 21 -4.89 1.09 -17.36
C PHE A 21 -3.51 1.11 -16.66
N SER A 22 -3.07 2.28 -16.20
CA SER A 22 -1.82 2.40 -15.41
C SER A 22 -1.88 1.70 -14.05
N PHE A 23 -3.08 1.59 -13.46
CA PHE A 23 -3.28 0.84 -12.22
C PHE A 23 -3.14 -0.67 -12.42
N ILE A 24 -3.61 -1.19 -13.56
CA ILE A 24 -3.56 -2.62 -13.89
C ILE A 24 -2.12 -3.06 -14.20
N GLU A 25 -1.37 -2.30 -15.01
CA GLU A 25 0.03 -2.64 -15.32
C GLU A 25 0.91 -2.67 -14.06
N LYS A 26 0.78 -1.66 -13.20
CA LYS A 26 1.51 -1.64 -11.92
C LYS A 26 1.11 -2.78 -11.01
N PHE A 27 -0.18 -3.13 -10.98
CA PHE A 27 -0.65 -4.26 -10.19
C PHE A 27 -0.06 -5.59 -10.69
N ALA A 28 -0.01 -5.79 -12.01
CA ALA A 28 0.61 -6.97 -12.62
C ALA A 28 2.12 -7.04 -12.28
N GLU A 29 2.85 -5.92 -12.40
CA GLU A 29 4.27 -5.84 -12.01
C GLU A 29 4.46 -6.23 -10.54
N TYR A 30 3.59 -5.75 -9.65
CA TYR A 30 3.65 -6.12 -8.23
C TYR A 30 3.39 -7.61 -8.03
N LEU A 31 2.35 -8.17 -8.64
CA LEU A 31 2.03 -9.60 -8.52
C LEU A 31 3.18 -10.51 -8.99
N GLU A 32 3.90 -10.14 -10.05
CA GLU A 32 5.04 -10.91 -10.55
C GLU A 32 6.21 -10.97 -9.56
N ARG A 33 6.34 -9.96 -8.70
CA ARG A 33 7.38 -9.89 -7.68
C ARG A 33 6.98 -10.55 -6.37
N LEU A 34 5.70 -10.85 -6.17
CA LEU A 34 5.23 -11.46 -4.93
C LEU A 34 5.60 -12.95 -4.87
N PRO A 35 6.02 -13.45 -3.70
CA PRO A 35 6.09 -14.87 -3.40
C PRO A 35 4.76 -15.58 -3.70
N ASN A 36 4.81 -16.84 -4.14
CA ASN A 36 3.61 -17.58 -4.55
C ASN A 36 2.52 -17.66 -3.46
N ASP A 37 2.92 -17.79 -2.19
CA ASP A 37 2.03 -17.82 -1.03
C ASP A 37 1.27 -16.50 -0.84
N ILE A 38 1.97 -15.36 -0.99
CA ILE A 38 1.36 -14.04 -0.88
C ILE A 38 0.57 -13.68 -2.14
N ARG A 39 1.04 -14.07 -3.31
CA ARG A 39 0.44 -13.73 -4.60
C ARG A 39 -1.00 -14.22 -4.70
N LEU A 40 -1.28 -15.44 -4.21
CA LEU A 40 -2.63 -15.98 -4.16
C LEU A 40 -3.55 -15.11 -3.28
N THR A 41 -3.11 -14.84 -2.05
CA THR A 41 -3.84 -13.97 -1.11
C THR A 41 -4.10 -12.59 -1.69
N VAL A 42 -3.10 -11.97 -2.33
CA VAL A 42 -3.26 -10.65 -2.95
C VAL A 42 -4.21 -10.70 -4.15
N SER A 43 -4.12 -11.75 -4.98
CA SER A 43 -4.98 -11.90 -6.16
C SER A 43 -6.45 -12.14 -5.82
N GLU A 44 -6.73 -12.77 -4.68
CA GLU A 44 -8.08 -13.13 -4.26
C GLU A 44 -8.72 -12.09 -3.32
N ALA A 45 -7.94 -11.53 -2.40
CA ALA A 45 -8.44 -10.68 -1.33
C ALA A 45 -8.26 -9.18 -1.58
N VAL A 46 -7.37 -8.78 -2.48
CA VAL A 46 -6.98 -7.37 -2.64
C VAL A 46 -7.42 -6.84 -3.99
N SER A 47 -8.26 -5.79 -3.97
CA SER A 47 -8.57 -5.05 -5.19
C SER A 47 -7.31 -4.43 -5.78
N PHE A 48 -7.09 -4.61 -7.10
CA PHE A 48 -5.93 -4.04 -7.80
C PHE A 48 -5.79 -2.53 -7.61
N LYS A 49 -6.91 -1.80 -7.50
CA LYS A 49 -6.93 -0.37 -7.22
C LYS A 49 -6.39 -0.07 -5.81
N ASN A 50 -6.74 -0.88 -4.82
CA ASN A 50 -6.35 -0.68 -3.44
C ASN A 50 -4.86 -0.94 -3.23
N LEU A 51 -4.31 -2.03 -3.77
CA LEU A 51 -2.88 -2.32 -3.64
C LEU A 51 -2.05 -1.21 -4.29
N THR A 52 -2.34 -0.88 -5.55
CA THR A 52 -1.53 0.08 -6.29
C THR A 52 -1.64 1.49 -5.68
N LEU A 53 -2.82 1.89 -5.20
CA LEU A 53 -2.99 3.17 -4.49
C LEU A 53 -2.23 3.15 -3.15
N ALA A 54 -2.37 2.10 -2.35
CA ALA A 54 -1.70 1.99 -1.06
C ALA A 54 -0.18 2.05 -1.22
N VAL A 55 0.37 1.37 -2.24
CA VAL A 55 1.81 1.41 -2.56
C VAL A 55 2.26 2.82 -2.91
N GLU A 56 1.53 3.54 -3.77
CA GLU A 56 1.88 4.92 -4.12
C GLU A 56 1.80 5.86 -2.91
N LEU A 57 0.77 5.74 -2.08
CA LEU A 57 0.64 6.54 -0.86
C LEU A 57 1.78 6.25 0.13
N TYR A 58 2.17 4.98 0.29
CA TYR A 58 3.25 4.58 1.18
C TYR A 58 4.61 5.07 0.67
N LYS A 59 4.92 4.91 -0.63
CA LYS A 59 6.16 5.42 -1.25
C LYS A 59 6.35 6.93 -1.10
N ASN A 60 5.25 7.67 -1.04
CA ASN A 60 5.26 9.12 -0.86
C ASN A 60 5.22 9.54 0.63
N ASN A 61 5.37 8.60 1.57
CA ASN A 61 5.29 8.82 3.02
C ASN A 61 3.99 9.51 3.47
N ILE A 62 2.89 9.26 2.75
CA ILE A 62 1.56 9.83 3.06
C ILE A 62 0.86 8.96 4.12
N ILE A 63 1.14 7.66 4.12
CA ILE A 63 0.52 6.68 5.03
C ILE A 63 1.58 5.83 5.71
N THR A 64 1.27 5.34 6.91
CA THR A 64 2.10 4.39 7.67
C THR A 64 1.92 2.95 7.18
N LEU A 65 2.74 2.03 7.68
CA LEU A 65 2.60 0.60 7.38
C LEU A 65 1.27 0.03 7.89
N GLY A 66 0.82 0.48 9.07
CA GLY A 66 -0.50 0.11 9.60
C GLY A 66 -1.62 0.56 8.67
N LYS A 67 -1.58 1.81 8.21
CA LYS A 67 -2.60 2.33 7.29
C LYS A 67 -2.55 1.68 5.91
N PHE A 68 -1.36 1.30 5.45
CA PHE A 68 -1.19 0.49 4.25
C PHE A 68 -1.87 -0.88 4.41
N ALA A 69 -1.65 -1.56 5.54
CA ALA A 69 -2.24 -2.85 5.86
C ALA A 69 -3.78 -2.79 5.90
N GLU A 70 -4.35 -1.74 6.51
CA GLU A 70 -5.80 -1.49 6.50
C GLU A 70 -6.36 -1.32 5.08
N LEU A 71 -5.69 -0.54 4.21
CA LEU A 71 -6.19 -0.25 2.87
C LEU A 71 -6.22 -1.50 1.97
N ILE A 72 -5.26 -2.40 2.15
CA ILE A 72 -5.20 -3.65 1.40
C ILE A 72 -5.93 -4.80 2.10
N GLY A 73 -6.38 -4.62 3.35
CA GLY A 73 -7.12 -5.63 4.10
C GLY A 73 -6.28 -6.85 4.50
N LEU A 74 -4.96 -6.69 4.63
CA LEU A 74 -4.04 -7.76 5.01
C LEU A 74 -3.34 -7.44 6.33
N PRO A 75 -2.86 -8.46 7.06
CA PRO A 75 -2.06 -8.24 8.26
C PRO A 75 -0.82 -7.39 8.00
N VAL A 76 -0.36 -6.65 9.02
CA VAL A 76 0.83 -5.78 8.94
C VAL A 76 2.09 -6.56 8.53
N HIS A 77 2.23 -7.81 8.96
CA HIS A 77 3.39 -8.64 8.60
C HIS A 77 3.40 -9.03 7.11
N ASP A 78 2.25 -9.42 6.55
CA ASP A 78 2.12 -9.73 5.12
C ASP A 78 2.27 -8.45 4.29
N SER A 79 1.76 -7.34 4.79
CA SER A 79 1.90 -6.02 4.19
C SER A 79 3.37 -5.58 4.07
N ALA A 80 4.17 -5.78 5.12
CA ALA A 80 5.61 -5.55 5.08
C ALA A 80 6.29 -6.47 4.05
N ARG A 81 5.96 -7.76 4.03
CA ARG A 81 6.49 -8.71 3.05
C ARG A 81 6.15 -8.32 1.61
N ILE A 82 4.93 -7.81 1.37
CA ILE A 82 4.50 -7.30 0.05
C ILE A 82 5.41 -6.13 -0.37
N LEU A 83 5.58 -5.13 0.50
CA LEU A 83 6.43 -3.97 0.22
C LEU A 83 7.87 -4.38 -0.05
N GLU A 84 8.45 -5.26 0.77
CA GLU A 84 9.81 -5.79 0.55
C GLU A 84 9.94 -6.50 -0.79
N SER A 85 8.96 -7.35 -1.12
CA SER A 85 8.95 -8.14 -2.36
C SER A 85 8.92 -7.24 -3.60
N ILE A 86 8.23 -6.10 -3.54
CA ILE A 86 8.19 -5.14 -4.65
C ILE A 86 9.36 -4.13 -4.61
N GLY A 87 10.31 -4.28 -3.69
CA GLY A 87 11.53 -3.48 -3.60
C GLY A 87 11.40 -2.20 -2.78
N ILE A 88 10.37 -2.08 -1.95
CA ILE A 88 10.16 -0.96 -1.03
C ILE A 88 10.57 -1.45 0.36
N LYS A 89 11.61 -0.86 0.92
CA LYS A 89 12.00 -1.18 2.29
C LYS A 89 10.92 -0.63 3.22
N PRO A 90 10.15 -1.48 3.93
CA PRO A 90 9.20 -0.98 4.89
C PRO A 90 9.99 -0.27 5.97
N GLU A 91 9.65 0.99 6.20
CA GLU A 91 9.96 1.59 7.48
C GLU A 91 9.12 0.82 8.48
N LEU A 92 9.77 -0.15 9.13
CA LEU A 92 9.39 -0.62 10.46
C LEU A 92 9.59 0.58 11.39
N GLY A 93 8.75 1.61 11.20
CA GLY A 93 8.53 2.65 12.17
C GLY A 93 8.26 1.91 13.45
N ALA A 94 9.08 2.18 14.45
CA ALA A 94 8.91 1.61 15.75
C ALA A 94 7.46 1.87 16.20
N ASN A 95 6.64 0.83 16.20
CA ASN A 95 5.41 0.76 16.97
C ASN A 95 5.83 0.65 18.45
N THR A 96 6.55 1.64 18.96
CA THR A 96 6.95 1.74 20.36
C THR A 96 5.72 2.18 21.12
N LYS A 97 4.99 1.20 21.66
CA LYS A 97 4.08 1.35 22.79
C LYS A 97 2.80 2.15 22.53
N LYS A 98 2.80 3.21 21.73
CA LYS A 98 1.68 4.17 21.62
C LYS A 98 0.49 3.64 20.81
N GLU A 99 0.73 3.06 19.63
CA GLU A 99 -0.33 2.38 18.86
C GLU A 99 -0.81 1.10 19.58
N LEU A 100 0.10 0.38 20.24
CA LEU A 100 -0.24 -0.76 21.11
C LEU A 100 -1.08 -0.33 22.33
N ASP A 101 -0.75 0.80 22.96
CA ASP A 101 -1.47 1.36 24.11
C ASP A 101 -2.87 1.85 23.66
N GLU A 102 -2.99 2.46 22.48
CA GLU A 102 -4.29 2.85 21.89
C GLU A 102 -5.17 1.62 21.56
N GLU A 103 -4.61 0.56 20.98
CA GLU A 103 -5.35 -0.70 20.77
C GLU A 103 -5.76 -1.39 22.08
N ILE A 104 -4.89 -1.37 23.10
CA ILE A 104 -5.21 -1.91 24.44
C ILE A 104 -6.29 -1.07 25.13
N GLU A 105 -6.28 0.26 24.99
CA GLU A 105 -7.27 1.16 25.57
C GLU A 105 -8.66 0.96 24.95
N ILE A 106 -8.71 0.76 23.62
CA ILE A 106 -9.94 0.39 22.92
C ILE A 106 -10.45 -0.99 23.37
N ALA A 107 -9.57 -1.98 23.50
CA ALA A 107 -9.94 -3.33 23.94
C ALA A 107 -10.50 -3.36 25.38
N LYS A 108 -9.96 -2.53 26.28
CA LYS A 108 -10.49 -2.38 27.66
C LYS A 108 -11.85 -1.70 27.73
N SER A 109 -12.21 -0.91 26.73
CA SER A 109 -13.50 -0.19 26.68
C SER A 109 -14.65 -1.06 26.16
N LEU A 110 -14.35 -2.27 25.69
CA LEU A 110 -15.30 -3.24 25.13
C LEU A 110 -15.64 -4.41 26.08
N VAL A 111 -15.05 -4.44 27.29
CA VAL A 111 -15.31 -5.40 28.38
C VAL A 111 -15.93 -4.66 29.56
#